data_AF-A0A5B6TEJ9-F1
#
_entry.id   AF-A0A5B6TEJ9-F1
#
_cell.length_a   1.000
_cell.length_b   1.000
_cell.length_c   1.000
_cell.angle_alpha   90.00
_cell.angle_beta   90.00
_cell.angle_gamma   90.00
#
_symmetry.space_group_name_H-M   'P 1'
#
loop_
_entity.id
_entity.type
_entity.pdbx_description
1 polymer ?
#
loop_
_entity_poly.entity_id
_entity_poly.type
_entity_poly.pdbx_seq_one_letter_code
_entity_poly.pdbx_strand_id
1 'polypeptide(L)'
;MDLDEFKKRWGATQKEGPDQQGHTREAIDRIIKGNTYSLGELREKSAFWNRIGGWNSALMVLLAVGFLVWQYHRGMAGAALAGKLPLVAVLIGFALFSSWTYRRQEEIFTENTDASSTEALRRTLSEFRRYYRFTNTVFLIISPVAFYAMFAVFLDRLVLSLGAVVLASAALTGFSFLLRYWYYRAIYFRRIKAMEANLRELEDIPGAMETLGSHTPAK
;
A
#
# COMPACT_ATOMS: atom_id res chain seq x y z
N MET A 1 32.56 -32.91 45.35
CA MET A 1 32.74 -31.53 44.86
C MET A 1 32.05 -30.64 45.86
N ASP A 2 32.84 -29.87 46.63
CA ASP A 2 32.33 -29.09 47.77
C ASP A 2 31.49 -27.90 47.30
N LEU A 3 30.47 -27.55 48.08
CA LEU A 3 29.48 -26.52 47.76
C LEU A 3 30.12 -25.15 47.49
N ASP A 4 31.28 -24.90 48.11
CA ASP A 4 32.05 -23.67 47.95
C ASP A 4 32.79 -23.62 46.60
N GLU A 5 33.20 -24.76 46.06
CA GLU A 5 33.77 -24.84 44.71
C GLU A 5 32.70 -24.60 43.64
N PHE A 6 31.47 -25.07 43.87
CA PHE A 6 30.34 -24.81 42.98
C PHE A 6 29.95 -23.33 42.98
N LYS A 7 29.87 -22.66 44.14
CA LYS A 7 29.57 -21.22 44.22
C LYS A 7 30.66 -20.36 43.60
N LYS A 8 31.94 -20.73 43.78
CA LYS A 8 33.07 -20.00 43.22
C LYS A 8 33.13 -20.13 41.69
N ARG A 9 32.83 -21.32 41.16
CA ARG A 9 32.68 -21.54 39.71
C ARG A 9 31.43 -20.85 39.16
N TRP A 10 30.28 -20.93 39.83
CA TRP A 10 29.05 -20.27 39.41
C TRP A 10 29.18 -18.75 39.35
N GLY A 11 29.83 -18.13 40.35
CA GLY A 11 30.12 -16.69 40.35
C GLY A 11 31.15 -16.26 39.30
N ALA A 12 32.04 -17.17 38.89
CA ALA A 12 32.98 -16.94 37.79
C ALA A 12 32.29 -17.09 36.42
N THR A 13 31.44 -18.10 36.22
CA THR A 13 30.66 -18.29 34.99
C THR A 13 29.64 -17.16 34.76
N GLN A 14 29.16 -16.51 35.82
CA GLN A 14 28.28 -15.35 35.70
C GLN A 14 29.03 -14.03 35.39
N LYS A 15 30.33 -13.96 35.68
CA LYS A 15 31.19 -12.80 35.39
C LYS A 15 31.97 -12.94 34.08
N GLU A 16 32.20 -14.17 33.63
CA GLU A 16 32.82 -14.53 32.35
C GLU A 16 31.80 -15.25 31.45
N GLY A 17 30.57 -14.73 31.41
CA GLY A 17 29.68 -15.04 30.29
C GLY A 17 30.33 -14.55 29.00
N PRO A 18 30.23 -15.29 27.89
CA PRO A 18 30.90 -14.94 26.66
C PRO A 18 30.53 -13.51 26.27
N ASP A 19 31.48 -12.77 25.69
CA ASP A 19 31.27 -11.54 24.90
C ASP A 19 30.38 -11.85 23.67
N GLN A 20 29.19 -12.39 23.91
CA GLN A 20 28.09 -12.34 22.99
C GLN A 20 27.58 -10.92 23.10
N GLN A 21 27.74 -10.17 22.01
CA GLN A 21 27.04 -8.95 21.67
C GLN A 21 25.53 -9.20 21.65
N GLY A 22 24.97 -9.59 22.79
CA GLY A 22 23.57 -9.85 22.99
C GLY A 22 22.87 -8.52 22.87
N HIS A 23 22.17 -8.31 21.76
CA HIS A 23 21.18 -7.25 21.67
C HIS A 23 20.34 -7.29 22.95
N THR A 24 20.49 -6.26 23.78
CA THR A 24 19.78 -6.15 25.05
C THR A 24 18.27 -6.24 24.78
N ARG A 25 17.49 -6.73 25.75
CA ARG A 25 16.02 -6.73 25.67
C ARG A 25 15.45 -5.37 25.23
N GLU A 26 16.17 -4.29 25.56
CA GLU A 26 15.94 -2.91 25.11
C GLU A 26 16.11 -2.69 23.60
N ALA A 27 17.07 -3.36 22.95
CA ALA A 27 17.24 -3.31 21.50
C ALA A 27 16.09 -4.01 20.78
N ILE A 28 15.64 -5.17 21.27
CA ILE A 28 14.47 -5.87 20.73
C ILE A 28 13.20 -5.03 20.91
N ASP A 29 12.97 -4.46 22.09
CA ASP A 29 11.83 -3.56 22.36
C ASP A 29 11.86 -2.31 21.45
N ARG A 30 13.05 -1.74 21.21
CA ARG A 30 13.22 -0.62 20.29
C ARG A 30 12.87 -0.98 18.85
N ILE A 31 13.29 -2.16 18.38
CA ILE A 31 12.96 -2.65 17.03
C ILE A 31 11.45 -2.86 16.90
N ILE A 32 10.81 -3.52 17.87
CA ILE A 32 9.36 -3.76 17.88
C ILE A 32 8.61 -2.43 17.87
N LYS A 33 8.95 -1.48 18.76
CA LYS A 33 8.33 -0.15 18.80
C LYS A 33 8.49 0.60 17.47
N GLY A 34 9.66 0.53 16.85
CA GLY A 34 9.92 1.16 15.54
C GLY A 34 9.05 0.58 14.42
N ASN A 35 8.86 -0.74 14.41
CA ASN A 35 7.98 -1.43 13.46
C ASN A 35 6.51 -1.08 13.69
N THR A 36 6.04 -1.10 14.94
CA THR A 36 4.66 -0.72 15.30
C THR A 36 4.36 0.71 14.89
N TYR A 37 5.27 1.65 15.16
CA TYR A 37 5.11 3.05 14.74
C TYR A 37 5.06 3.18 13.21
N SER A 38 5.96 2.51 12.50
CA SER A 38 6.00 2.55 11.03
C SER A 38 4.74 1.95 10.40
N LEU A 39 4.25 0.83 10.92
CA LEU A 39 2.98 0.23 10.49
C LEU A 39 1.79 1.15 10.78
N GLY A 40 1.75 1.78 11.96
CA GLY A 40 0.73 2.76 12.32
C GLY A 40 0.68 3.92 11.32
N GLU A 41 1.84 4.50 11.00
CA GLU A 41 1.93 5.60 10.02
C GLU A 41 1.45 5.16 8.63
N LEU A 42 1.86 3.97 8.16
CA LEU A 42 1.43 3.45 6.86
C LEU A 42 -0.07 3.13 6.83
N ARG A 43 -0.64 2.66 7.94
CA ARG A 43 -2.07 2.40 8.08
C ARG A 43 -2.87 3.70 8.03
N GLU A 44 -2.48 4.72 8.79
CA GLU A 44 -3.14 6.04 8.77
C GLU A 44 -3.14 6.66 7.37
N LYS A 45 -1.98 6.61 6.69
CA LYS A 45 -1.86 7.11 5.32
C LYS A 45 -2.73 6.32 4.34
N SER A 46 -2.81 5.00 4.51
CA SER A 46 -3.65 4.16 3.65
C SER A 46 -5.13 4.42 3.88
N ALA A 47 -5.56 4.61 5.12
CA ALA A 47 -6.94 5.01 5.46
C ALA A 47 -7.31 6.39 4.91
N PHE A 48 -6.38 7.35 4.98
CA PHE A 48 -6.54 8.66 4.37
C PHE A 48 -6.77 8.55 2.85
N TRP A 49 -5.93 7.78 2.15
CA TRP A 49 -6.09 7.57 0.71
C TRP A 49 -7.35 6.78 0.36
N ASN A 50 -7.77 5.83 1.17
CA ASN A 50 -9.05 5.14 0.97
C ASN A 50 -10.22 6.13 1.04
N ARG A 51 -10.22 7.02 2.03
CA ARG A 51 -11.26 8.06 2.14
C ARG A 51 -11.27 8.98 0.93
N ILE A 52 -10.12 9.53 0.53
CA ILE A 52 -10.02 10.41 -0.64
C ILE A 52 -10.36 9.68 -1.93
N GLY A 53 -9.84 8.47 -2.09
CA GLY A 53 -10.09 7.60 -3.24
C GLY A 53 -11.58 7.29 -3.41
N GLY A 54 -12.26 7.00 -2.30
CA GLY A 54 -13.71 6.81 -2.28
C GLY A 54 -14.47 8.04 -2.75
N TRP A 55 -14.16 9.22 -2.20
CA TRP A 55 -14.79 10.49 -2.62
C TRP A 55 -14.53 10.81 -4.09
N ASN A 56 -13.28 10.67 -4.56
CA ASN A 56 -12.92 10.91 -5.96
C ASN A 56 -13.64 9.95 -6.90
N SER A 57 -13.75 8.68 -6.52
CA SER A 57 -14.45 7.67 -7.33
C SER A 57 -15.95 7.96 -7.40
N ALA A 58 -16.57 8.31 -6.28
CA ALA A 58 -17.98 8.71 -6.23
C ALA A 58 -18.24 9.94 -7.10
N LEU A 59 -17.38 10.98 -7.01
CA LEU A 59 -17.48 12.18 -7.83
C LEU A 59 -17.36 11.85 -9.32
N MET A 60 -16.41 10.99 -9.69
CA MET A 60 -16.21 10.58 -11.09
C MET A 60 -17.42 9.82 -11.64
N VAL A 61 -18.03 8.93 -10.85
CA VAL A 61 -19.28 8.23 -11.22
C VAL A 61 -20.44 9.22 -11.36
N LEU A 62 -20.59 10.16 -10.43
CA LEU A 62 -21.63 11.18 -10.49
C LEU A 62 -21.50 12.06 -11.73
N LEU A 63 -20.28 12.50 -12.08
CA LEU A 63 -20.03 13.29 -13.28
C LEU A 63 -20.30 12.49 -14.56
N ALA A 64 -19.90 11.22 -14.58
CA ALA A 64 -20.13 10.32 -15.71
C ALA A 64 -21.64 10.07 -15.95
N VAL A 65 -22.40 9.76 -14.91
CA VAL A 65 -23.86 9.55 -15.00
C VAL A 65 -24.57 10.87 -15.28
N GLY A 66 -24.19 11.96 -14.60
CA GLY A 66 -24.75 13.29 -14.82
C GLY A 66 -24.55 13.78 -16.26
N PHE A 67 -23.39 13.49 -16.86
CA PHE A 67 -23.14 13.75 -18.28
C PHE A 67 -24.14 13.01 -19.19
N LEU A 68 -24.38 11.72 -18.96
CA LEU A 68 -25.34 10.94 -19.76
C LEU A 68 -26.77 11.50 -19.64
N VAL A 69 -27.20 11.81 -18.41
CA VAL A 69 -28.53 12.41 -18.14
C VAL A 69 -28.65 13.76 -18.84
N TRP A 70 -27.62 14.60 -18.75
CA TRP A 70 -27.60 15.91 -19.41
C TRP A 70 -27.68 15.79 -20.94
N GLN A 71 -26.94 14.86 -21.54
CA GLN A 71 -26.98 14.63 -22.99
C GLN A 71 -28.35 14.11 -23.44
N TYR A 72 -28.97 13.21 -22.66
CA TYR A 72 -30.33 12.75 -22.92
C TYR A 72 -31.33 13.91 -22.92
N HIS A 73 -31.29 14.79 -21.91
CA HIS A 73 -32.13 15.98 -21.86
C HIS A 73 -31.87 16.99 -23.00
N ARG A 74 -30.65 17.03 -23.53
CA ARG A 74 -30.29 17.82 -24.72
C ARG A 74 -30.79 17.21 -26.03
N GLY A 75 -31.54 16.11 -25.98
CA GLY A 75 -32.09 15.43 -27.15
C GLY A 75 -31.11 14.51 -27.86
N MET A 76 -29.95 14.21 -27.25
CA MET A 76 -29.02 13.22 -27.78
C MET A 76 -29.58 11.82 -27.51
N ALA A 77 -30.19 11.21 -28.53
CA ALA A 77 -30.82 9.90 -28.45
C ALA A 77 -30.29 8.93 -29.51
N GLY A 78 -30.58 7.64 -29.34
CA GLY A 78 -30.22 6.59 -30.30
C GLY A 78 -28.71 6.34 -30.41
N ALA A 79 -28.21 6.25 -31.64
CA ALA A 79 -26.84 5.81 -31.94
C ALA A 79 -25.75 6.71 -31.32
N ALA A 80 -25.98 8.02 -31.20
CA ALA A 80 -25.02 8.96 -30.64
C ALA A 80 -24.79 8.73 -29.13
N LEU A 81 -25.86 8.44 -28.39
CA LEU A 81 -25.75 8.12 -26.96
C LEU A 81 -25.16 6.71 -26.76
N ALA A 82 -25.57 5.75 -27.61
CA ALA A 82 -25.05 4.39 -27.58
C ALA A 82 -23.52 4.33 -27.80
N GLY A 83 -22.96 5.21 -28.64
CA GLY A 83 -21.51 5.32 -28.83
C GLY A 83 -20.74 5.85 -27.61
N LYS A 84 -21.39 6.62 -26.73
CA LYS A 84 -20.77 7.17 -25.52
C LYS A 84 -20.87 6.26 -24.30
N LEU A 85 -21.84 5.34 -24.28
CA LEU A 85 -22.03 4.40 -23.16
C LEU A 85 -20.78 3.54 -22.86
N PRO A 86 -20.07 2.95 -23.84
CA PRO A 86 -18.85 2.19 -23.56
C PRO A 86 -17.75 3.04 -22.93
N LEU A 87 -17.59 4.30 -23.36
CA LEU A 87 -16.60 5.22 -22.82
C LEU A 87 -16.92 5.59 -21.38
N VAL A 88 -18.19 5.84 -21.08
CA VAL A 88 -18.65 6.08 -19.71
C VAL A 88 -18.46 4.85 -18.83
N ALA A 89 -18.74 3.64 -19.34
CA ALA A 89 -18.50 2.40 -18.63
C ALA A 89 -17.01 2.21 -18.29
N VAL A 90 -16.10 2.58 -19.20
CA VAL A 90 -14.64 2.59 -18.93
C VAL A 90 -14.31 3.54 -17.76
N LEU A 91 -14.86 4.76 -17.76
CA LEU A 91 -14.60 5.73 -16.68
C LEU A 91 -15.12 5.23 -15.33
N ILE A 92 -16.33 4.64 -15.29
CA ILE A 92 -16.90 4.05 -14.08
C ILE A 92 -16.04 2.87 -13.61
N GLY A 93 -15.64 1.98 -14.52
CA GLY A 93 -14.76 0.85 -14.21
C GLY A 93 -13.42 1.30 -13.63
N PHE A 94 -12.83 2.36 -14.21
CA PHE A 94 -11.59 2.95 -13.70
C PHE A 94 -11.77 3.58 -12.31
N ALA A 95 -12.88 4.25 -12.06
CA ALA A 95 -13.21 4.80 -10.73
C ALA A 95 -13.37 3.69 -9.69
N LEU A 96 -14.14 2.64 -9.99
CA LEU A 96 -14.32 1.50 -9.10
C LEU A 96 -13.02 0.77 -8.82
N PHE A 97 -12.19 0.56 -9.85
CA PHE A 97 -10.86 -0.01 -9.68
C PHE A 97 -10.00 0.86 -8.76
N SER A 98 -9.97 2.18 -8.97
CA SER A 98 -9.21 3.11 -8.12
C SER A 98 -9.66 3.01 -6.66
N SER A 99 -10.97 3.06 -6.40
CA SER A 99 -11.53 2.87 -5.06
C SER A 99 -11.10 1.54 -4.43
N TRP A 100 -11.23 0.44 -5.18
CA TRP A 100 -10.79 -0.88 -4.74
C TRP A 100 -9.29 -0.91 -4.41
N THR A 101 -8.44 -0.26 -5.20
CA THR A 101 -6.99 -0.24 -4.92
C THR A 101 -6.66 0.42 -3.59
N TYR A 102 -7.31 1.53 -3.24
CA TYR A 102 -7.04 2.21 -1.96
C TYR A 102 -7.60 1.42 -0.77
N ARG A 103 -8.79 0.85 -0.92
CA ARG A 103 -9.36 -0.03 0.11
C ARG A 103 -8.47 -1.24 0.36
N ARG A 104 -8.00 -1.91 -0.69
CA ARG A 104 -7.13 -3.09 -0.55
C ARG A 104 -5.79 -2.72 0.10
N GLN A 105 -5.27 -1.53 -0.15
CA GLN A 105 -4.07 -1.03 0.51
C GLN A 105 -4.28 -0.89 2.02
N GLU A 106 -5.39 -0.30 2.45
CA GLU A 106 -5.75 -0.18 3.86
C GLU A 106 -5.93 -1.54 4.53
N GLU A 107 -6.61 -2.49 3.86
CA GLU A 107 -6.78 -3.87 4.34
C GLU A 107 -5.43 -4.53 4.65
N ILE A 108 -4.43 -4.42 3.75
CA ILE A 108 -3.09 -5.02 3.94
C ILE A 108 -2.42 -4.52 5.24
N PHE A 109 -2.56 -3.22 5.55
CA PHE A 109 -1.95 -2.62 6.75
C PHE A 109 -2.86 -2.71 8.00
N THR A 110 -4.07 -3.24 7.87
CA THR A 110 -5.03 -3.40 8.97
C THR A 110 -5.18 -4.86 9.42
N GLU A 111 -5.13 -5.83 8.49
CA GLU A 111 -5.33 -7.26 8.79
C GLU A 111 -4.20 -7.88 9.64
N ASN A 112 -3.02 -7.26 9.68
CA ASN A 112 -1.80 -7.82 10.29
C ASN A 112 -1.23 -6.89 11.38
N THR A 113 -2.09 -6.37 12.26
CA THR A 113 -1.73 -5.36 13.27
C THR A 113 -0.82 -5.83 14.40
N ASP A 114 -0.61 -7.13 14.59
CA ASP A 114 0.35 -7.63 15.57
C ASP A 114 1.78 -7.53 15.02
N ALA A 115 2.33 -6.32 15.10
CA ALA A 115 3.74 -6.02 14.86
C ALA A 115 4.70 -6.77 15.82
N SER A 116 4.15 -7.39 16.87
CA SER A 116 4.81 -8.33 17.77
C SER A 116 5.10 -9.68 17.12
N SER A 117 4.41 -10.03 16.03
CA SER A 117 4.66 -11.24 15.26
C SER A 117 5.48 -10.91 14.02
N THR A 118 6.72 -11.39 14.00
CA THR A 118 7.62 -11.32 12.82
C THR A 118 6.96 -11.89 11.57
N GLU A 119 6.15 -12.94 11.73
CA GLU A 119 5.39 -13.57 10.63
C GLU A 119 4.29 -12.65 10.08
N ALA A 120 3.55 -11.96 10.94
CA ALA A 120 2.53 -10.98 10.52
C ALA A 120 3.15 -9.81 9.75
N LEU A 121 4.32 -9.33 10.20
CA LEU A 121 5.06 -8.29 9.49
C LEU A 121 5.57 -8.78 8.14
N ARG A 122 6.14 -9.99 8.08
CA ARG A 122 6.61 -10.62 6.82
C ARG A 122 5.48 -10.78 5.80
N ARG A 123 4.32 -11.26 6.26
CA ARG A 123 3.12 -11.40 5.43
C ARG A 123 2.67 -10.05 4.88
N THR A 124 2.55 -9.03 5.73
CA THR A 124 2.18 -7.66 5.34
C THR A 124 3.06 -7.11 4.23
N LEU A 125 4.38 -7.23 4.40
CA LEU A 125 5.35 -6.74 3.42
C LEU A 125 5.25 -7.50 2.09
N SER A 126 5.09 -8.83 2.15
CA SER A 126 4.94 -9.66 0.95
C SER A 126 3.66 -9.33 0.17
N GLU A 127 2.54 -9.16 0.87
CA GLU A 127 1.25 -8.81 0.28
C GLU A 127 1.29 -7.42 -0.34
N PHE A 128 1.90 -6.44 0.36
CA PHE A 128 2.08 -5.09 -0.18
C PHE A 128 2.91 -5.08 -1.47
N ARG A 129 4.01 -5.84 -1.56
CA ARG A 129 4.81 -5.91 -2.79
C ARG A 129 4.02 -6.54 -3.95
N ARG A 130 3.19 -7.55 -3.69
CA ARG A 130 2.32 -8.16 -4.70
C ARG A 130 1.25 -7.16 -5.16
N TYR A 131 0.59 -6.50 -4.21
CA TYR A 131 -0.37 -5.44 -4.45
C TYR A 131 0.22 -4.30 -5.29
N TYR A 132 1.40 -3.80 -4.94
CA TYR A 132 2.04 -2.69 -5.64
C TYR A 132 2.35 -3.03 -7.09
N ARG A 133 2.93 -4.22 -7.33
CA ARG A 133 3.23 -4.69 -8.69
C ARG A 133 1.96 -4.85 -9.51
N PHE A 134 0.96 -5.55 -8.97
CA PHE A 134 -0.31 -5.77 -9.65
C PHE A 134 -1.01 -4.47 -10.03
N THR A 135 -1.20 -3.58 -9.05
CA THR A 135 -1.94 -2.32 -9.27
C THR A 135 -1.21 -1.34 -10.18
N ASN A 136 0.12 -1.35 -10.21
CA ASN A 136 0.89 -0.55 -11.16
C ASN A 136 0.78 -1.08 -12.60
N THR A 137 0.89 -2.40 -12.78
CA THR A 137 0.73 -3.01 -14.11
C THR A 137 -0.65 -2.74 -14.68
N VAL A 138 -1.69 -2.95 -13.87
CA VAL A 138 -3.08 -2.68 -14.29
C VAL A 138 -3.27 -1.20 -14.59
N PHE A 139 -2.73 -0.30 -13.77
CA PHE A 139 -2.80 1.14 -14.01
C PHE A 139 -2.18 1.52 -15.36
N LEU A 140 -0.98 1.03 -15.69
CA LEU A 140 -0.32 1.33 -16.96
C LEU A 140 -1.14 0.89 -18.20
N ILE A 141 -1.91 -0.19 -18.07
CA ILE A 141 -2.75 -0.71 -19.17
C ILE A 141 -4.06 0.06 -19.27
N ILE A 142 -4.74 0.30 -18.14
CA ILE A 142 -6.09 0.87 -18.12
C ILE A 142 -6.07 2.41 -18.23
N SER A 143 -5.09 3.09 -17.63
CA SER A 143 -5.05 4.55 -17.58
C SER A 143 -5.03 5.24 -18.95
N PRO A 144 -4.30 4.78 -19.97
CA PRO A 144 -4.38 5.38 -21.31
C PRO A 144 -5.80 5.35 -21.88
N VAL A 145 -6.52 4.24 -21.68
CA VAL A 145 -7.90 4.06 -22.15
C VAL A 145 -8.85 4.95 -21.36
N ALA A 146 -8.65 5.07 -20.04
CA ALA A 146 -9.45 5.94 -19.18
C ALA A 146 -9.24 7.43 -19.51
N PHE A 147 -8.01 7.87 -19.78
CA PHE A 147 -7.75 9.25 -20.20
C PHE A 147 -8.31 9.54 -21.58
N TYR A 148 -8.19 8.60 -22.53
CA TYR A 148 -8.85 8.73 -23.83
C TYR A 148 -10.36 8.88 -23.67
N ALA A 149 -11.00 8.03 -22.86
CA ALA A 149 -12.42 8.12 -22.58
C ALA A 149 -12.79 9.46 -21.93
N MET A 150 -11.95 10.01 -21.05
CA MET A 150 -12.17 11.32 -20.46
C MET A 150 -12.17 12.42 -21.52
N PHE A 151 -11.21 12.41 -22.45
CA PHE A 151 -11.18 13.37 -23.55
C PHE A 151 -12.40 13.22 -24.47
N ALA A 152 -12.73 12.00 -24.87
CA ALA A 152 -13.83 11.71 -25.77
C ALA A 152 -15.22 12.01 -25.16
N VAL A 153 -15.38 11.90 -23.84
CA VAL A 153 -16.64 12.17 -23.15
C VAL A 153 -16.78 13.65 -22.81
N PHE A 154 -15.78 14.24 -22.16
CA PHE A 154 -15.89 15.59 -21.58
C PHE A 154 -15.31 16.69 -22.47
N LEU A 155 -14.32 16.37 -23.31
CA LEU A 155 -13.62 17.33 -24.17
C LEU A 155 -13.98 17.15 -25.65
N ASP A 156 -15.08 16.46 -25.95
CA ASP A 156 -15.62 16.21 -27.32
C ASP A 156 -15.79 17.49 -28.16
N ARG A 157 -15.91 18.67 -27.51
CA ARG A 157 -16.04 19.97 -28.17
C ARG A 157 -14.71 20.65 -28.51
N LEU A 158 -13.61 20.20 -27.91
CA LEU A 158 -12.28 20.65 -28.29
C LEU A 158 -11.89 19.86 -29.53
N VAL A 159 -11.72 20.55 -30.65
CA VAL A 159 -11.35 19.98 -31.96
C VAL A 159 -9.87 19.52 -31.91
N LEU A 160 -9.59 18.51 -31.09
CA LEU A 160 -8.29 17.89 -30.95
C LEU A 160 -8.18 16.78 -31.99
N SER A 161 -7.06 16.74 -32.70
CA SER A 161 -6.77 15.60 -33.59
C SER A 161 -6.60 14.32 -32.76
N LEU A 162 -6.91 13.17 -33.36
CA LEU A 162 -6.73 11.87 -32.71
C LEU A 162 -5.29 11.68 -32.19
N GLY A 163 -4.29 12.11 -32.97
CA GLY A 163 -2.89 12.08 -32.58
C GLY A 163 -2.61 12.91 -31.32
N ALA A 164 -3.21 14.10 -31.20
CA ALA A 164 -3.07 14.93 -30.01
C ALA A 164 -3.70 14.28 -28.77
N VAL A 165 -4.89 13.66 -28.90
CA VAL A 165 -5.56 12.95 -27.80
C VAL A 165 -4.73 11.75 -27.31
N VAL A 166 -4.17 10.97 -28.24
CA VAL A 166 -3.32 9.82 -27.90
C VAL A 166 -2.05 10.26 -27.19
N LEU A 167 -1.36 11.28 -27.71
CA LEU A 167 -0.15 11.82 -27.08
C LEU A 167 -0.44 12.41 -25.69
N ALA A 168 -1.53 13.16 -25.53
CA ALA A 168 -1.95 13.71 -24.25
C ALA A 168 -2.28 12.59 -23.24
N SER A 169 -2.97 11.53 -23.68
CA SER A 169 -3.31 10.38 -22.83
C SER A 169 -2.06 9.62 -22.39
N ALA A 170 -1.09 9.43 -23.28
CA ALA A 170 0.20 8.82 -22.96
C ALA A 170 1.00 9.69 -21.97
N ALA A 171 1.06 11.01 -22.20
CA ALA A 171 1.73 11.96 -21.33
C ALA A 171 1.11 12.00 -19.93
N LEU A 172 -0.22 12.06 -19.83
CA LEU A 172 -0.94 12.02 -18.54
C LEU A 172 -0.75 10.70 -17.82
N THR A 173 -0.70 9.57 -18.55
CA THR A 173 -0.39 8.27 -17.95
C THR A 173 1.02 8.25 -17.39
N GLY A 174 2.01 8.66 -18.18
CA GLY A 174 3.40 8.71 -17.76
C GLY A 174 3.60 9.62 -16.55
N PHE A 175 3.04 10.83 -16.60
CA PHE A 175 3.09 11.78 -15.49
C PHE A 175 2.42 11.25 -14.23
N SER A 176 1.21 10.69 -14.34
CA SER A 176 0.49 10.12 -13.21
C SER A 176 1.23 8.91 -12.60
N PHE A 177 1.83 8.08 -13.45
CA PHE A 177 2.66 6.96 -13.02
C PHE A 177 3.92 7.43 -12.28
N LEU A 178 4.60 8.46 -12.78
CA LEU A 178 5.77 9.06 -12.13
C LEU A 178 5.42 9.65 -10.76
N LEU A 179 4.31 10.40 -10.66
CA LEU A 179 3.82 10.94 -9.39
C LEU A 179 3.52 9.82 -8.40
N ARG A 180 2.81 8.78 -8.84
CA ARG A 180 2.50 7.60 -8.01
C ARG A 180 3.77 6.90 -7.56
N TYR A 181 4.70 6.63 -8.47
CA TYR A 181 5.98 5.99 -8.14
C TYR A 181 6.77 6.81 -7.11
N TRP A 182 6.87 8.12 -7.32
CA TRP A 182 7.60 9.01 -6.42
C TRP A 182 6.95 9.07 -5.05
N TYR A 183 5.62 9.16 -4.99
CA TYR A 183 4.86 9.12 -3.74
C TYR A 183 5.12 7.83 -2.96
N TYR A 184 4.97 6.66 -3.60
CA TYR A 184 5.22 5.37 -2.97
C TYR A 184 6.69 5.21 -2.54
N ARG A 185 7.63 5.72 -3.34
CA ARG A 185 9.06 5.69 -3.00
C ARG A 185 9.38 6.54 -1.77
N ALA A 186 8.82 7.75 -1.70
CA ALA A 186 9.09 8.68 -0.60
C ALA A 186 8.45 8.24 0.71
N ILE A 187 7.22 7.69 0.64
CA ILE A 187 6.40 7.41 1.82
C ILE A 187 6.47 5.94 2.23
N TYR A 188 6.18 5.01 1.32
CA TYR A 188 6.03 3.59 1.65
C TYR A 188 7.36 2.85 1.64
N PHE A 189 8.13 2.95 0.56
CA PHE A 189 9.35 2.13 0.40
C PHE A 189 10.45 2.44 1.42
N ARG A 190 10.56 3.69 1.87
CA ARG A 190 11.50 4.03 2.95
C ARG A 190 11.16 3.30 4.24
N ARG A 191 9.88 3.32 4.64
CA ARG A 191 9.39 2.65 5.86
C ARG A 191 9.45 1.13 5.74
N ILE A 192 9.08 0.60 4.58
CA ILE A 192 9.17 -0.83 4.28
C ILE A 192 10.61 -1.33 4.36
N LYS A 193 11.56 -0.61 3.77
CA LYS A 193 12.98 -0.99 3.82
C LYS A 193 13.53 -1.00 5.25
N ALA A 194 13.09 -0.04 6.08
CA ALA A 194 13.46 -0.02 7.51
C ALA A 194 12.86 -1.23 8.25
N MET A 195 11.59 -1.57 8.02
CA MET A 195 10.95 -2.75 8.63
C MET A 195 11.58 -4.06 8.15
N GLU A 196 12.04 -4.14 6.90
CA GLU A 196 12.78 -5.29 6.37
C GLU A 196 14.16 -5.45 7.01
N ALA A 197 14.87 -4.35 7.28
CA ALA A 197 16.15 -4.40 7.99
C ALA A 197 15.93 -4.86 9.44
N ASN A 198 14.94 -4.29 10.11
CA ASN A 198 14.52 -4.67 11.46
C ASN A 198 14.11 -6.15 11.57
N LEU A 199 13.43 -6.69 10.54
CA LEU A 199 13.09 -8.11 10.49
C LEU A 199 14.32 -9.00 10.39
N ARG A 200 15.28 -8.65 9.53
CA ARG A 200 16.54 -9.41 9.39
C ARG A 200 17.33 -9.40 10.70
N GLU A 201 17.42 -8.24 11.34
CA GLU A 201 18.06 -8.11 12.66
C GLU A 201 17.38 -8.99 13.73
N LEU A 202 16.05 -9.17 13.68
CA LEU A 202 15.34 -10.07 14.59
C LEU A 202 15.52 -11.56 14.24
N GLU A 203 15.66 -11.90 12.95
CA GLU A 203 15.90 -13.26 12.48
C GLU A 203 17.34 -13.74 12.80
N ASP A 204 18.30 -12.82 12.84
CA ASP A 204 19.71 -13.10 13.16
C ASP A 204 19.98 -13.29 14.66
N ILE A 205 18.99 -13.08 15.55
CA ILE A 205 19.11 -13.28 17.01
C ILE A 205 18.65 -14.70 17.39
N PRO A 206 19.55 -15.60 17.82
CA PRO A 206 19.17 -16.94 18.27
C PRO A 206 18.29 -16.84 19.54
N GLY A 207 17.11 -17.48 19.54
CA GLY A 207 16.18 -17.49 20.69
C GLY A 207 15.20 -16.32 20.79
N ALA A 208 15.28 -15.31 19.92
CA ALA A 208 14.26 -14.25 19.83
C ALA A 208 12.88 -14.80 19.40
N MET A 209 12.87 -15.88 18.61
CA MET A 209 11.63 -16.55 18.18
C MET A 209 10.88 -17.23 19.34
N GLU A 210 11.57 -17.72 20.38
CA GLU A 210 10.91 -18.33 21.55
C GLU A 210 10.34 -17.30 22.52
N THR A 211 11.03 -16.16 22.70
CA THR A 211 10.59 -15.09 23.62
C THR A 211 9.41 -14.27 23.10
N LEU A 212 9.20 -14.23 21.78
CA LEU A 212 8.02 -13.60 21.15
C LEU A 212 6.75 -14.46 21.26
N GLY A 213 6.86 -15.78 21.35
CA GLY A 213 5.73 -16.68 21.57
C GLY A 213 5.18 -16.65 23.01
N SER A 214 6.04 -16.37 24.00
CA SER A 214 5.66 -16.35 25.42
C SER A 214 5.02 -15.04 25.91
N HIS A 215 5.00 -13.99 25.08
CA HIS A 215 4.43 -12.68 25.44
C HIS A 215 2.98 -12.48 24.96
N THR A 216 2.28 -13.54 24.58
CA THR A 216 0.81 -13.51 24.45
C THR A 216 0.23 -13.39 25.87
N PRO A 217 -0.37 -12.26 26.28
CA PRO A 217 -1.15 -12.24 27.51
C PRO A 217 -2.31 -13.20 27.31
N ALA A 218 -2.41 -14.22 28.16
CA ALA A 218 -3.59 -15.07 28.24
C ALA A 218 -4.82 -14.17 28.41
N LYS A 219 -5.76 -14.29 27.47
CA LYS A 219 -7.13 -13.81 27.69
C LYS A 219 -7.86 -14.79 28.58
#